data_AF-A0A1Q7V4D4-F1
#
_entry.id   AF-A0A1Q7V4D4-F1
#
_cell.length_a   1.000
_cell.length_b   1.000
_cell.length_c   1.000
_cell.angle_alpha   90.00
_cell.angle_beta   90.00
_cell.angle_gamma   90.00
#
_symmetry.space_group_name_H-M   'P 1'
#
loop_
_entity.id
_entity.type
_entity.pdbx_description
1 polymer ?
#
loop_
_entity_poly.entity_id
_entity_poly.type
_entity_poly.pdbx_seq_one_letter_code
_entity_poly.pdbx_strand_id
1 'polypeptide(L)'
;MGLRDTVIKTISQYAPDLTSKILHAQVITPLDLEETYGLSGGQIFHGELALDQIFTMRPMLDWARYRTPIENLYLCGSGTHPGTGLTGGSGANAAREILKDLKARR
;
A
#
# COMPACT_ATOMS: atom_id res chain seq x y z
N MET A 1 7.49 -23.47 -17.94
CA MET A 1 8.43 -22.91 -16.94
C MET A 1 7.64 -21.92 -16.09
N GLY A 2 7.61 -22.10 -14.76
CA GLY A 2 6.77 -21.26 -13.88
C GLY A 2 7.37 -19.89 -13.58
N LEU A 3 6.60 -18.99 -12.97
CA LEU A 3 7.02 -17.62 -12.63
C LEU A 3 8.33 -17.61 -11.82
N ARG A 4 8.39 -18.45 -10.77
CA ARG A 4 9.57 -18.64 -9.92
C ARG A 4 10.82 -19.01 -10.73
N ASP A 5 10.70 -20.03 -11.58
CA ASP A 5 11.85 -20.57 -12.31
C ASP A 5 12.38 -19.54 -13.31
N THR A 6 11.50 -18.74 -13.93
CA THR A 6 11.87 -17.62 -14.78
C THR A 6 12.68 -16.58 -14.02
N VAL A 7 12.24 -16.16 -12.83
CA VAL A 7 12.99 -15.20 -12.00
C VAL A 7 14.34 -15.75 -11.57
N ILE A 8 14.40 -16.99 -11.06
CA ILE A 8 15.66 -17.64 -10.66
C ILE A 8 16.63 -17.72 -11.83
N LYS A 9 16.16 -18.14 -13.01
CA LYS A 9 17.00 -18.23 -14.22
C LYS A 9 17.56 -16.86 -14.62
N THR A 10 16.75 -15.80 -14.56
CA THR A 10 17.21 -14.44 -14.89
C THR A 10 18.26 -13.96 -13.90
N ILE A 11 18.04 -14.10 -12.59
CA ILE A 11 19.01 -13.65 -11.59
C ILE A 11 20.29 -14.49 -11.64
N SER A 12 20.20 -15.78 -11.96
CA SER A 12 21.36 -16.68 -12.05
C SER A 12 22.35 -16.28 -13.16
N GLN A 13 21.96 -15.44 -14.12
CA GLN A 13 22.89 -14.85 -15.09
C GLN A 13 23.93 -13.93 -14.42
N TYR A 14 23.56 -13.33 -13.27
CA TYR A 14 24.40 -12.42 -12.49
C TYR A 14 24.89 -13.03 -11.18
N ALA A 15 24.20 -14.05 -10.67
CA ALA A 15 24.57 -14.81 -9.47
C ALA A 15 24.58 -16.32 -9.77
N PRO A 16 25.65 -16.85 -10.39
CA PRO A 16 25.66 -18.22 -10.94
C PRO A 16 25.44 -19.34 -9.93
N ASP A 17 25.78 -19.11 -8.65
CA ASP A 17 25.60 -20.06 -7.55
C ASP A 17 24.29 -19.85 -6.77
N LEU A 18 23.39 -18.97 -7.24
CA LEU A 18 22.13 -18.69 -6.56
C LEU A 18 21.30 -19.98 -6.37
N THR A 19 21.18 -20.79 -7.43
CA THR A 19 20.29 -21.95 -7.42
C THR A 19 20.68 -22.96 -6.34
N SER A 20 21.98 -23.14 -6.06
CA SER A 20 22.45 -24.06 -5.01
C SER A 20 22.29 -23.50 -3.59
N LYS A 21 21.97 -22.21 -3.45
CA LYS A 21 21.80 -21.51 -2.17
C LYS A 21 20.34 -21.32 -1.75
N ILE A 22 19.38 -21.67 -2.60
CA ILE A 22 17.95 -21.54 -2.30
C ILE A 22 17.50 -22.69 -1.38
N LEU A 23 17.13 -22.37 -0.14
CA LEU A 23 16.54 -23.33 0.80
C LEU A 23 15.02 -23.43 0.65
N HIS A 24 14.37 -22.31 0.35
CA HIS A 24 12.93 -22.21 0.17
C HIS A 24 12.61 -21.10 -0.81
N ALA A 25 11.48 -21.21 -1.51
CA ALA A 25 10.97 -20.18 -2.38
C ALA A 25 9.45 -20.15 -2.31
N GLN A 26 8.90 -18.95 -2.14
CA GLN A 26 7.47 -18.68 -2.16
C GLN A 26 7.16 -17.76 -3.33
N VAL A 27 6.04 -18.03 -4.00
CA VAL A 27 5.45 -17.10 -4.97
C VAL A 27 4.19 -16.56 -4.34
N ILE A 28 4.08 -15.23 -4.26
CA ILE A 28 2.87 -14.53 -3.80
C ILE A 28 2.32 -13.81 -5.02
N THR A 29 1.15 -14.23 -5.48
CA THR A 29 0.44 -13.69 -6.64
C THR A 29 -0.47 -12.53 -6.23
N PRO A 30 -0.96 -11.71 -7.19
CA PRO A 30 -2.00 -10.73 -6.91
C PRO A 30 -3.25 -11.31 -6.25
N LEU A 31 -3.64 -12.55 -6.63
CA LEU A 31 -4.76 -13.25 -6.00
C LEU A 31 -4.46 -13.58 -4.54
N ASP A 32 -3.28 -14.10 -4.24
CA ASP A 32 -2.86 -14.38 -2.86
C ASP A 32 -2.88 -13.11 -2.00
N LEU A 33 -2.45 -11.98 -2.58
CA LEU A 33 -2.47 -10.69 -1.88
C LEU A 33 -3.88 -10.20 -1.57
N GLU A 34 -4.81 -10.38 -2.51
CA GLU A 34 -6.21 -10.03 -2.33
C GLU A 34 -6.88 -10.92 -1.28
N GLU A 35 -6.71 -12.24 -1.37
CA GLU A 35 -7.32 -13.22 -0.46
C GLU A 35 -6.74 -13.15 0.95
N THR A 36 -5.43 -12.97 1.09
CA THR A 36 -4.74 -13.04 2.40
C THR A 36 -4.75 -11.70 3.12
N TYR A 37 -4.58 -10.59 2.38
CA TYR A 37 -4.36 -9.28 2.97
C TYR A 37 -5.47 -8.26 2.65
N GLY A 38 -6.47 -8.64 1.84
CA GLY A 38 -7.52 -7.72 1.41
C GLY A 38 -7.01 -6.63 0.46
N LEU A 39 -5.88 -6.86 -0.20
CA LEU A 39 -5.32 -5.94 -1.19
C LEU A 39 -6.03 -6.15 -2.52
N SER A 40 -7.19 -5.50 -2.72
CA SER A 40 -7.99 -5.62 -3.94
C SER A 40 -7.15 -5.44 -5.21
N GLY A 41 -7.28 -6.37 -6.16
CA GLY A 41 -6.49 -6.43 -7.39
C GLY A 41 -4.99 -6.72 -7.18
N GLY A 42 -4.57 -7.11 -5.98
CA GLY A 42 -3.17 -7.25 -5.58
C GLY A 42 -2.43 -5.91 -5.44
N GLN A 43 -3.15 -4.79 -5.30
CA GLN A 43 -2.56 -3.45 -5.22
C GLN A 43 -1.97 -3.20 -3.82
N ILE A 44 -0.65 -3.42 -3.68
CA ILE A 44 0.11 -3.19 -2.43
C ILE A 44 0.01 -1.76 -1.89
N PHE A 45 -0.50 -0.85 -2.71
CA PHE A 45 -0.67 0.56 -2.43
C PHE A 45 -2.12 0.95 -2.08
N HIS A 46 -3.03 -0.02 -1.96
CA HIS A 46 -4.45 0.19 -1.70
C HIS A 46 -5.12 1.11 -2.74
N GLY A 47 -4.79 0.90 -4.02
CA GLY A 47 -5.25 1.68 -5.16
C GLY A 47 -4.12 1.97 -6.14
N GLU A 48 -4.47 2.22 -7.40
CA GLU A 48 -3.51 2.49 -8.47
C GLU A 48 -2.75 3.79 -8.20
N LEU A 49 -1.55 3.91 -8.77
CA LEU A 49 -0.77 5.15 -8.79
C LEU A 49 -1.02 5.90 -10.11
N ALA A 50 -2.27 5.97 -10.52
CA ALA A 50 -2.71 6.76 -11.67
C ALA A 50 -2.75 8.26 -11.31
N LEU A 51 -2.64 9.13 -12.32
CA LEU A 51 -2.58 10.58 -12.11
C LEU A 51 -3.84 11.13 -11.42
N ASP A 52 -4.99 10.51 -11.69
CA ASP A 52 -6.30 10.80 -11.09
C ASP A 52 -6.52 10.11 -9.73
N GLN A 53 -5.58 9.28 -9.27
CA GLN A 53 -5.65 8.55 -7.99
C GLN A 53 -4.48 8.88 -7.04
N ILE A 54 -3.78 10.00 -7.29
CA ILE A 54 -2.65 10.45 -6.48
C ILE A 54 -2.90 11.86 -5.93
N PHE A 55 -2.09 12.26 -4.95
CA PHE A 55 -2.19 13.54 -4.23
C PHE A 55 -3.58 13.78 -3.61
N THR A 56 -4.20 14.91 -3.92
CA THR A 56 -5.48 15.38 -3.35
C THR A 56 -6.67 14.53 -3.77
N MET A 57 -6.51 13.69 -4.80
CA MET A 57 -7.55 12.79 -5.29
C MET A 57 -7.47 11.42 -4.63
N ARG A 58 -6.56 11.20 -3.67
CA ARG A 58 -6.36 9.92 -2.98
C ARG A 58 -7.00 9.90 -1.57
N PRO A 59 -7.98 9.02 -1.28
CA PRO A 59 -8.56 7.99 -2.16
C PRO A 59 -9.67 8.50 -3.09
N MET A 60 -10.29 9.64 -2.74
CA MET A 60 -11.24 10.38 -3.56
C MET A 60 -11.09 11.87 -3.24
N LEU A 61 -11.64 12.72 -4.11
CA LEU A 61 -11.71 14.16 -3.87
C LEU A 61 -12.41 14.44 -2.52
N ASP A 62 -11.95 15.49 -1.83
CA ASP A 62 -12.34 15.87 -0.45
C ASP A 62 -11.92 14.94 0.70
N TRP A 63 -11.57 13.67 0.40
CA TRP A 63 -11.19 12.67 1.41
C TRP A 63 -9.68 12.67 1.70
N ALA A 64 -8.88 13.33 0.85
CA ALA A 64 -7.45 13.54 1.08
C ALA A 64 -7.13 14.41 2.32
N ARG A 65 -8.16 14.98 2.96
CA ARG A 65 -8.07 15.66 4.27
C ARG A 65 -8.21 14.70 5.45
N TYR A 66 -8.12 13.39 5.24
CA TYR A 66 -8.14 12.36 6.27
C TYR A 66 -9.47 12.16 7.01
N ARG A 67 -10.45 13.04 6.82
CA ARG A 67 -11.81 12.90 7.35
C ARG A 67 -12.69 12.17 6.34
N THR A 68 -13.60 11.35 6.84
CA THR A 68 -14.67 10.75 6.03
C THR A 68 -16.00 11.46 6.29
N PRO A 69 -17.03 11.21 5.47
CA PRO A 69 -18.39 11.68 5.76
C PRO A 69 -19.01 11.07 7.01
N ILE A 70 -18.44 9.97 7.54
CA ILE A 70 -18.87 9.35 8.79
C ILE A 70 -18.18 10.08 9.93
N GLU A 71 -18.98 10.61 10.87
CA GLU A 71 -18.46 11.33 12.01
C GLU A 71 -17.50 10.45 12.83
N ASN A 72 -16.35 11.00 13.21
CA ASN A 72 -15.30 10.31 13.98
C ASN A 72 -14.58 9.17 13.24
N LEU A 73 -14.78 9.02 11.93
CA LEU A 73 -14.02 8.07 11.11
C LEU A 73 -12.99 8.81 10.25
N TYR A 74 -11.73 8.39 10.37
CA TYR A 74 -10.58 8.99 9.71
C TYR A 74 -9.78 7.95 8.92
N LEU A 75 -9.12 8.40 7.86
CA LEU A 75 -8.27 7.56 7.02
C LEU A 75 -6.80 7.81 7.35
N CYS A 76 -6.01 6.76 7.54
CA CYS A 76 -4.59 6.87 7.91
C CYS A 76 -3.66 5.90 7.17
N GLY A 77 -4.17 5.15 6.19
CA GLY A 77 -3.44 4.09 5.49
C GLY A 77 -2.59 4.55 4.31
N SER A 78 -1.92 3.59 3.66
CA SER A 78 -1.15 3.80 2.41
C SER A 78 -2.01 4.23 1.22
N GLY A 79 -3.32 3.94 1.28
CA GLY A 79 -4.32 4.39 0.31
C GLY A 79 -4.72 5.86 0.44
N THR A 80 -4.05 6.68 1.26
CA THR A 80 -4.32 8.12 1.39
C THR A 80 -3.11 8.96 1.01
N HIS A 81 -3.32 10.25 0.74
CA HIS A 81 -2.22 11.24 0.65
C HIS A 81 -1.30 11.18 1.90
N PRO A 82 0.03 11.33 1.82
CA PRO A 82 0.88 11.66 0.68
C PRO A 82 1.13 10.52 -0.32
N GLY A 83 0.58 9.35 -0.06
CA GLY A 83 0.80 8.15 -0.86
C GLY A 83 1.60 7.11 -0.09
N THR A 84 2.24 6.25 -0.87
CA THR A 84 2.66 4.93 -0.42
C THR A 84 4.05 4.92 0.19
N GLY A 85 4.28 3.98 1.12
CA GLY A 85 5.59 3.75 1.74
C GLY A 85 5.54 3.80 3.26
N LEU A 86 6.68 3.52 3.90
CA LEU A 86 6.83 3.41 5.35
C LEU A 86 7.10 4.77 6.04
N THR A 87 6.70 5.89 5.42
CA THR A 87 7.03 7.24 5.90
C THR A 87 6.24 7.67 7.13
N GLY A 88 5.11 7.01 7.41
CA GLY A 88 4.19 7.39 8.51
C GLY A 88 3.38 8.66 8.25
N GLY A 89 3.50 9.27 7.06
CA GLY A 89 2.85 10.56 6.73
C GLY A 89 1.32 10.53 6.86
N SER A 90 0.68 9.50 6.32
CA SER A 90 -0.78 9.33 6.40
C SER A 90 -1.28 9.28 7.84
N GLY A 91 -0.60 8.50 8.70
CA GLY A 91 -0.93 8.40 10.12
C GLY A 91 -0.73 9.71 10.88
N ALA A 92 0.40 10.38 10.66
CA ALA A 92 0.68 11.67 11.31
C ALA A 92 -0.35 12.74 10.91
N ASN A 93 -0.76 12.77 9.64
CA ASN A 93 -1.74 13.74 9.16
C ASN A 93 -3.16 13.43 9.66
N ALA A 94 -3.57 12.16 9.68
CA ALA A 94 -4.83 11.75 10.29
C ALA A 94 -4.90 12.13 11.78
N ALA A 95 -3.84 11.85 12.54
CA ALA A 95 -3.75 12.23 13.95
C ALA A 95 -3.88 13.74 14.17
N ARG A 96 -3.29 14.56 13.28
CA ARG A 96 -3.43 16.02 13.33
C ARG A 96 -4.89 16.46 13.18
N GLU A 97 -5.63 15.85 12.26
CA GLU A 97 -7.05 16.18 12.05
C GLU A 97 -7.93 15.72 13.22
N ILE A 98 -7.66 14.54 13.78
CA ILE A 98 -8.31 14.05 15.00
C ILE A 98 -8.11 15.05 16.14
N LEU A 99 -6.87 15.50 16.37
CA LEU A 99 -6.56 16.45 17.45
C LEU A 99 -7.26 17.82 17.27
N LYS A 100 -7.47 18.27 16.03
CA LYS A 100 -8.23 19.50 15.76
C LYS A 100 -9.70 19.33 16.14
N ASP A 101 -10.31 18.21 15.77
CA ASP A 101 -11.74 17.97 16.04
C ASP A 101 -12.01 17.77 17.53
N LEU A 102 -11.11 17.08 18.23
CA LEU A 102 -11.20 16.95 19.69
C LEU A 102 -11.10 18.30 20.42
N LYS A 103 -10.32 19.26 19.88
CA LYS A 103 -10.23 20.61 20.44
C LYS A 103 -11.47 21.45 20.15
N ALA A 104 -12.06 21.33 18.95
CA ALA A 104 -13.25 22.07 18.57
C ALA A 104 -14.52 21.65 19.36
N ARG A 105 -14.48 20.47 19.99
CA ARG A 105 -15.55 19.96 20.86
C ARG A 105 -15.45 20.38 22.32
N ARG A 106 -14.35 21.04 22.71
CA ARG A 106 -14.16 21.60 24.05
C ARG A 106 -14.67 23.04 24.09
#